data_AF-A0A9Y2ESM9-F1
#
_entry.id   AF-A0A9Y2ESM9-F1
#
_cell.length_a   1.000
_cell.length_b   1.000
_cell.length_c   1.000
_cell.angle_alpha   90.00
_cell.angle_beta   90.00
_cell.angle_gamma   90.00
#
_symmetry.space_group_name_H-M   'P 1'
#
loop_
_entity.id
_entity.type
_entity.pdbx_description
1 polymer ?
#
loop_
_entity_poly.entity_id
_entity_poly.type
_entity_poly.pdbx_seq_one_letter_code
_entity_poly.pdbx_strand_id
1 'polypeptide(L)'
;MTYTITQVAAKMGLTTYTVRYYDKEGLLPFVDRTKSGTRIFKESDFEWLSLIICLKHSGMAIKDIKIFINWCLEGDSTLEKRLNMFNEHKKNVAEKMVELKKHMNKLDDKIQYYQIAVEAGTESIHGKCACIQSKIQQKFFQG
;
A
#
# COMPACT_ATOMS: atom_id res chain seq x y z
N MET A 1 12.60 -4.89 26.57
CA MET A 1 13.79 -4.60 25.75
C MET A 1 13.56 -3.30 24.99
N THR A 2 14.59 -2.51 24.70
CA THR A 2 14.49 -1.30 23.86
C THR A 2 15.27 -1.47 22.56
N TYR A 3 14.86 -0.76 21.53
CA TYR A 3 15.39 -0.88 20.17
C TYR A 3 15.73 0.49 19.59
N THR A 4 16.82 0.55 18.84
CA THR A 4 17.19 1.72 18.02
C THR A 4 16.39 1.74 16.71
N ILE A 5 16.36 2.88 16.02
CA ILE A 5 15.78 3.00 14.67
C ILE A 5 16.31 1.91 13.73
N THR A 6 17.61 1.61 13.78
CA THR A 6 18.23 0.60 12.91
C THR A 6 17.70 -0.80 13.19
N GLN A 7 17.55 -1.15 14.47
CA GLN A 7 17.00 -2.46 14.87
C GLN A 7 15.52 -2.59 14.52
N VAL A 8 14.73 -1.52 14.75
CA VAL A 8 13.30 -1.49 14.38
C VAL A 8 13.14 -1.63 12.87
N ALA A 9 13.92 -0.88 12.09
CA ALA A 9 13.89 -0.96 10.64
C ALA A 9 14.17 -2.39 10.15
N ALA A 10 15.22 -3.03 10.66
CA ALA A 10 15.54 -4.41 10.32
C ALA A 10 14.42 -5.39 10.71
N LYS A 11 13.87 -5.29 11.93
CA LYS A 11 12.84 -6.19 12.45
C LYS A 11 11.48 -6.02 11.74
N MET A 12 11.20 -4.83 11.20
CA MET A 12 9.96 -4.51 10.49
C MET A 12 10.09 -4.59 8.96
N GLY A 13 11.26 -4.98 8.43
CA GLY A 13 11.49 -5.00 6.98
C GLY A 13 11.44 -3.62 6.32
N LEU A 14 11.78 -2.56 7.08
CA LEU A 14 11.82 -1.19 6.59
C LEU A 14 13.26 -0.72 6.40
N THR A 15 13.43 0.35 5.62
CA THR A 15 14.70 1.09 5.62
C THR A 15 14.77 2.01 6.84
N THR A 16 15.99 2.29 7.31
CA THR A 16 16.21 3.29 8.36
C THR A 16 15.71 4.67 7.93
N TYR A 17 15.81 4.99 6.64
CA TYR A 17 15.25 6.19 6.04
C TYR A 17 13.73 6.27 6.22
N THR A 18 12.99 5.17 5.99
CA THR A 18 11.53 5.12 6.15
C THR A 18 11.10 5.40 7.60
N VAL A 19 11.77 4.79 8.58
CA VAL A 19 11.46 5.03 10.00
C VAL A 19 11.77 6.48 10.39
N ARG A 20 12.88 7.05 9.90
CA ARG A 20 13.22 8.47 10.10
C ARG A 20 12.23 9.40 9.42
N TYR A 21 11.72 9.03 8.25
CA TYR A 21 10.68 9.78 7.55
C TYR A 21 9.40 9.83 8.39
N TYR A 22 8.95 8.70 8.96
CA TYR A 22 7.79 8.70 9.86
C TYR A 22 8.01 9.54 11.14
N ASP A 23 9.20 9.51 11.73
CA ASP A 23 9.54 10.39 12.85
C ASP A 23 9.46 11.88 12.44
N LYS A 24 10.05 12.23 11.29
CA LYS A 24 10.06 13.61 10.76
C LYS A 24 8.64 14.12 10.47
N GLU A 25 7.77 13.27 9.93
CA GLU A 25 6.38 13.61 9.64
C GLU A 25 5.53 13.72 10.92
N GLY A 26 6.07 13.32 12.07
CA GLY A 26 5.41 13.41 13.37
C GLY A 26 4.47 12.24 13.66
N LEU A 27 4.70 11.09 13.05
CA LEU A 27 3.86 9.89 13.24
C LEU A 27 4.25 9.07 14.47
N LEU A 28 5.38 9.38 15.11
CA LEU A 28 5.95 8.62 16.23
C LEU A 28 6.03 9.44 17.54
N PRO A 29 4.96 10.16 17.96
CA PRO A 29 5.00 10.96 19.18
C PRO A 29 5.09 10.11 20.46
N PHE A 30 4.70 8.84 20.39
CA PHE A 30 4.70 7.88 21.50
C PHE A 30 6.08 7.24 21.77
N VAL A 31 7.07 7.45 20.89
CA VAL A 31 8.40 6.82 21.01
C VAL A 31 9.28 7.65 21.93
N ASP A 32 9.90 7.01 22.92
CA ASP A 32 10.78 7.70 23.87
C ASP A 32 12.07 8.22 23.23
N ARG A 33 12.73 9.14 23.93
CA ARG A 33 14.08 9.62 23.59
C ARG A 33 15.05 9.37 24.74
N THR A 34 16.29 9.01 24.42
CA THR A 34 17.40 8.97 25.37
C THR A 34 17.75 10.37 25.86
N LYS A 35 18.57 10.48 26.91
CA LYS A 35 19.15 11.76 27.37
C LYS A 35 19.92 12.50 26.27
N SER A 36 20.49 11.78 25.30
CA SER A 36 21.15 12.33 24.12
C SER A 36 20.20 12.68 22.96
N GLY A 37 18.89 12.55 23.15
CA GLY A 37 17.85 12.89 22.17
C GLY A 37 17.57 11.81 21.12
N THR A 38 18.16 10.61 21.23
CA THR A 38 17.99 9.52 20.27
C THR A 38 16.70 8.74 20.52
N ARG A 39 15.91 8.46 19.47
CA ARG A 39 14.69 7.64 19.58
C ARG A 39 15.01 6.23 20.05
N ILE A 40 14.27 5.76 21.05
CA ILE A 40 14.32 4.39 21.55
C ILE A 40 12.91 3.80 21.59
N PHE A 41 12.74 2.64 20.97
CA PHE A 41 11.45 1.99 20.79
C PHE A 41 11.32 0.85 21.80
N LYS A 42 10.12 0.69 22.35
CA LYS A 42 9.72 -0.46 23.18
C LYS A 42 9.01 -1.48 22.30
N GLU A 43 8.81 -2.69 22.80
CA GLU A 43 8.03 -3.72 22.10
C GLU A 43 6.61 -3.24 21.76
N SER A 44 5.98 -2.47 22.67
CA SER A 44 4.66 -1.86 22.46
C SER A 44 4.59 -0.91 21.26
N ASP A 45 5.72 -0.32 20.85
CA ASP A 45 5.74 0.64 19.75
C ASP A 45 5.66 -0.06 18.38
N PHE A 46 5.93 -1.37 18.33
CA PHE A 46 5.85 -2.16 17.11
C PHE A 46 4.42 -2.30 16.61
N GLU A 47 3.45 -2.39 17.50
CA GLU A 47 2.02 -2.45 17.14
C GLU A 47 1.58 -1.14 16.47
N TRP A 48 1.97 -0.01 17.04
CA TRP A 48 1.72 1.31 16.44
C TRP A 48 2.39 1.46 15.08
N LEU A 49 3.64 1.05 14.97
CA LEU A 49 4.36 1.14 13.71
C LEU A 49 3.75 0.22 12.64
N SER A 50 3.33 -1.00 13.03
CA SER A 50 2.60 -1.93 12.17
C SER A 50 1.30 -1.31 11.64
N LEU A 51 0.54 -0.64 12.52
CA LEU A 51 -0.68 0.07 12.12
C LEU A 51 -0.40 1.20 11.12
N ILE A 52 0.61 2.04 11.38
CA ILE A 52 1.02 3.12 10.46
C ILE A 52 1.41 2.55 9.09
N ILE A 53 2.19 1.47 9.06
CA ILE A 53 2.58 0.78 7.82
C ILE A 53 1.34 0.25 7.09
N CYS A 54 0.43 -0.41 7.81
CA CYS A 54 -0.81 -0.94 7.25
C CYS A 54 -1.64 0.17 6.58
N LEU A 55 -1.87 1.28 7.30
CA LEU A 55 -2.60 2.45 6.77
C LEU A 55 -1.90 3.03 5.54
N LYS A 56 -0.58 3.17 5.58
CA LYS A 56 0.19 3.73 4.46
C LYS A 56 0.18 2.83 3.22
N HIS A 57 0.33 1.52 3.39
CA HIS A 57 0.36 0.55 2.30
C HIS A 57 -1.02 0.30 1.69
N SER A 58 -2.08 0.38 2.50
CA SER A 58 -3.47 0.34 2.03
C SER A 58 -3.93 1.66 1.37
N GLY A 59 -3.05 2.65 1.33
CA GLY A 59 -3.20 3.86 0.49
C GLY A 59 -3.73 5.08 1.23
N MET A 60 -3.67 5.11 2.56
CA MET A 60 -3.91 6.35 3.32
C MET A 60 -2.72 7.31 3.15
N ALA A 61 -3.01 8.61 3.01
CA ALA A 61 -1.96 9.61 2.90
C ALA A 61 -1.32 9.86 4.28
N ILE A 62 -0.02 10.19 4.29
CA ILE A 62 0.74 10.47 5.53
C ILE A 62 0.07 11.58 6.35
N LYS A 63 -0.48 12.61 5.70
CA LYS A 63 -1.22 13.68 6.36
C LYS A 63 -2.44 13.18 7.16
N ASP A 64 -3.15 12.18 6.64
CA ASP A 64 -4.37 11.66 7.28
C ASP A 64 -4.01 10.70 8.43
N ILE A 65 -2.93 9.93 8.26
CA ILE A 65 -2.34 9.14 9.35
C ILE A 65 -1.90 10.07 10.50
N LYS A 66 -1.30 11.22 10.20
CA LYS A 66 -0.92 12.22 11.21
C LYS A 66 -2.13 12.77 11.96
N ILE A 67 -3.23 13.05 11.26
CA ILE A 67 -4.49 13.48 11.89
C ILE A 67 -4.98 12.42 12.88
N PHE A 68 -4.97 11.15 12.48
CA PHE A 68 -5.32 10.04 13.36
C PHE A 68 -4.43 9.96 14.60
N ILE A 69 -3.10 10.11 14.43
CA ILE A 69 -2.16 10.13 15.55
C ILE A 69 -2.48 11.29 16.51
N ASN A 70 -2.79 12.48 16.00
CA ASN A 70 -3.19 13.62 16.84
C ASN A 70 -4.49 13.34 17.61
N TRP A 71 -5.48 12.71 16.99
CA TRP A 71 -6.70 12.29 17.68
C TRP A 71 -6.43 11.29 18.80
N CYS A 72 -5.48 10.38 18.62
CA CYS A 72 -5.06 9.48 19.69
C CYS A 72 -4.44 10.23 20.88
N LEU A 73 -3.70 11.32 20.63
CA LEU A 73 -3.17 12.20 21.69
C LEU A 73 -4.26 13.00 22.41
N GLU A 74 -5.34 13.37 21.72
CA GLU A 74 -6.54 14.01 22.32
C GLU A 74 -7.37 13.05 23.20
N GLY A 75 -7.05 11.76 23.19
CA GLY A 75 -7.69 10.75 24.02
C GLY A 75 -9.13 10.43 23.60
N ASP A 76 -9.96 10.06 24.56
CA ASP A 76 -11.26 9.44 24.28
C ASP A 76 -12.30 10.38 23.66
N SER A 77 -12.06 11.68 23.71
CA SER A 77 -12.89 12.70 23.05
C SER A 77 -12.99 12.53 21.52
N THR A 78 -12.09 11.75 20.91
CA THR A 78 -12.02 11.54 19.46
C THR A 78 -12.37 10.12 19.01
N LEU A 79 -12.87 9.25 19.91
CA LEU A 79 -13.15 7.85 19.58
C LEU A 79 -14.04 7.70 18.35
N GLU A 80 -15.09 8.52 18.24
CA GLU A 80 -16.02 8.51 17.10
C GLU A 80 -15.31 8.91 15.79
N LYS A 81 -14.45 9.94 15.82
CA LYS A 81 -13.66 10.37 14.64
C LYS A 81 -12.74 9.25 14.17
N ARG A 82 -12.06 8.58 15.10
CA ARG A 82 -11.15 7.46 14.82
C ARG A 82 -11.90 6.28 14.22
N LEU A 83 -13.04 5.90 14.79
CA LEU A 83 -13.89 4.82 14.29
C LEU A 83 -14.40 5.12 12.86
N ASN A 84 -14.89 6.34 12.63
CA ASN A 84 -15.41 6.75 11.33
C ASN A 84 -14.31 6.71 10.25
N MET A 85 -13.10 7.19 10.57
CA MET A 85 -11.95 7.10 9.67
C MET A 85 -11.63 5.65 9.28
N PHE A 86 -11.61 4.72 10.25
CA PHE A 86 -11.35 3.31 9.95
C PHE A 86 -12.46 2.68 9.10
N ASN A 87 -13.72 3.01 9.35
CA ASN A 87 -14.84 2.52 8.55
C ASN A 87 -14.78 3.01 7.10
N GLU A 88 -14.50 4.30 6.92
CA GLU A 88 -14.32 4.90 5.59
C GLU A 88 -13.12 4.29 4.86
N HIS A 89 -11.98 4.18 5.53
CA HIS A 89 -10.79 3.60 4.92
C HIS A 89 -10.99 2.12 4.56
N LYS A 90 -11.66 1.34 5.42
CA LYS A 90 -12.03 -0.05 5.14
C LYS A 90 -12.90 -0.16 3.89
N LYS A 91 -13.88 0.73 3.73
CA LYS A 91 -14.72 0.80 2.51
C LYS A 91 -13.86 1.07 1.27
N ASN A 92 -12.97 2.06 1.33
CA ASN A 92 -12.08 2.41 0.22
C ASN A 92 -11.14 1.25 -0.16
N VAL A 93 -10.62 0.51 0.82
CA VAL A 93 -9.80 -0.69 0.58
C VAL A 93 -10.62 -1.80 -0.07
N ALA A 94 -11.85 -2.05 0.39
CA ALA A 94 -12.72 -3.06 -0.19
C ALA A 94 -13.07 -2.75 -1.66
N GLU A 95 -13.34 -1.48 -1.98
CA GLU A 95 -13.57 -1.04 -3.36
C GLU A 95 -12.34 -1.25 -4.26
N LYS A 96 -11.14 -0.93 -3.76
CA LYS A 96 -9.89 -1.22 -4.47
C LYS A 96 -9.68 -2.72 -4.71
N MET A 97 -10.04 -3.57 -3.75
CA MET A 97 -9.96 -5.03 -3.93
C MET A 97 -10.87 -5.51 -5.07
N VAL A 98 -12.08 -4.96 -5.18
CA VAL A 98 -13.00 -5.28 -6.27
C VAL A 98 -12.42 -4.85 -7.62
N GLU A 99 -11.88 -3.64 -7.72
CA GLU A 99 -11.25 -3.15 -8.96
C GLU A 99 -10.01 -3.97 -9.35
N LEU A 100 -9.12 -4.27 -8.39
CA LEU A 100 -7.96 -5.11 -8.63
C LEU A 100 -8.34 -6.52 -9.10
N LYS A 101 -9.45 -7.08 -8.59
CA LYS A 101 -9.96 -8.36 -9.06
C LYS A 101 -10.44 -8.29 -10.52
N LYS A 102 -11.08 -7.18 -10.93
CA LYS A 102 -11.43 -6.98 -12.35
C LYS A 102 -10.19 -6.91 -13.24
N HIS A 103 -9.14 -6.23 -12.78
CA HIS A 103 -7.87 -6.18 -13.49
C HIS A 103 -7.22 -7.56 -13.59
N MET A 104 -7.23 -8.35 -12.51
CA MET A 104 -6.71 -9.71 -12.49
C MET A 104 -7.41 -10.58 -13.55
N ASN A 105 -8.74 -10.59 -13.59
CA ASN A 105 -9.50 -11.34 -14.59
C ASN A 105 -9.08 -10.95 -16.02
N LYS A 106 -8.84 -9.66 -16.28
CA LYS A 106 -8.41 -9.20 -17.60
C LYS A 106 -7.00 -9.69 -17.96
N LEU A 107 -6.12 -9.81 -16.98
CA LEU A 107 -4.79 -10.39 -17.16
C LEU A 107 -4.90 -11.89 -17.41
N ASP A 108 -5.73 -12.61 -16.67
CA ASP A 108 -5.97 -14.04 -16.85
C ASP A 108 -6.48 -14.34 -18.27
N ASP A 109 -7.46 -13.56 -18.77
CA ASP A 109 -7.94 -13.65 -20.15
C ASP A 109 -6.78 -13.51 -21.16
N LYS A 110 -5.87 -12.55 -20.92
CA LYS A 110 -4.74 -12.29 -21.81
C LYS A 110 -3.64 -13.34 -21.69
N ILE A 111 -3.44 -13.92 -20.51
CA ILE A 111 -2.52 -15.03 -20.31
C ILE A 111 -3.03 -16.24 -21.08
N GLN A 112 -4.31 -16.60 -20.94
CA GLN A 112 -4.92 -17.71 -21.68
C GLN A 112 -4.82 -17.49 -23.19
N TYR A 113 -5.13 -16.28 -23.65
CA TYR A 113 -4.96 -15.89 -25.05
C TYR A 113 -3.53 -16.18 -25.53
N TYR A 114 -2.50 -15.70 -24.84
CA TYR A 114 -1.13 -15.92 -25.30
C TYR A 114 -0.63 -17.35 -25.13
N GLN A 115 -1.14 -18.12 -24.16
CA GLN A 115 -0.83 -19.55 -24.05
C GLN A 115 -1.25 -20.31 -25.31
N ILE A 116 -2.48 -20.09 -25.77
CA ILE A 116 -3.00 -20.71 -27.00
C ILE A 116 -2.20 -20.23 -28.23
N ALA A 117 -1.90 -18.94 -28.33
CA ALA A 117 -1.12 -18.41 -29.45
C ALA A 117 0.31 -18.97 -29.50
N VAL A 118 0.95 -19.16 -28.34
CA VAL A 118 2.28 -19.80 -28.24
C VAL A 118 2.22 -21.26 -28.69
N GLU A 119 1.22 -22.01 -28.23
CA GLU A 119 1.01 -23.41 -28.65
C GLU A 119 0.75 -23.54 -30.15
N ALA A 120 0.02 -22.59 -30.74
CA ALA A 120 -0.25 -22.55 -32.17
C ALA A 120 0.88 -21.92 -33.01
N GLY A 121 1.86 -21.28 -32.38
CA GLY A 121 2.92 -20.50 -33.04
C GLY A 121 2.42 -19.24 -33.78
N THR A 122 1.15 -18.84 -33.57
CA THR A 122 0.54 -17.69 -34.23
C THR A 122 -0.65 -17.17 -33.46
N GLU A 123 -0.82 -15.85 -33.43
CA GLU A 123 -2.00 -15.20 -32.84
C GLU A 123 -3.24 -15.29 -33.75
N SER A 124 -3.05 -15.69 -35.01
CA SER A 124 -4.13 -15.85 -35.99
C SER A 124 -5.12 -16.96 -35.59
N ILE A 125 -4.72 -17.87 -34.69
CA ILE A 125 -5.55 -18.95 -34.14
C ILE A 125 -6.82 -18.45 -33.44
N HIS A 126 -6.80 -17.21 -32.93
CA HIS A 126 -7.94 -16.60 -32.25
C HIS A 126 -8.97 -15.99 -33.21
N GLY A 127 -8.77 -16.10 -34.53
CA GLY A 127 -9.56 -15.42 -35.54
C GLY A 127 -9.43 -13.89 -35.46
N LYS A 128 -10.34 -13.14 -36.11
CA LYS A 128 -10.48 -11.68 -35.93
C LYS A 128 -11.05 -11.36 -34.54
N CYS A 129 -10.40 -11.81 -33.47
CA CYS A 129 -10.81 -11.47 -32.12
C CYS A 129 -10.51 -9.98 -31.88
N ALA A 130 -11.47 -9.26 -31.30
CA ALA A 130 -11.45 -7.82 -30.99
C ALA A 130 -10.47 -7.46 -29.85
N CYS A 131 -9.30 -8.10 -29.84
CA CYS A 131 -8.14 -7.72 -29.08
C CYS A 131 -7.45 -6.53 -29.75
N ILE A 132 -6.75 -5.73 -28.94
CA ILE A 132 -6.08 -4.46 -29.29
C ILE A 132 -5.18 -4.58 -30.55
N GLN A 133 -4.73 -5.79 -30.91
CA GLN A 133 -3.98 -6.07 -32.14
C GLN A 133 -4.66 -5.65 -33.44
N SER A 134 -5.98 -5.75 -33.52
CA SER A 134 -6.74 -5.25 -34.70
C SER A 134 -6.53 -3.74 -34.92
N LYS A 135 -6.32 -2.96 -33.86
CA LYS A 135 -6.05 -1.51 -33.92
C LYS A 135 -4.55 -1.19 -34.08
N ILE A 136 -3.66 -2.06 -33.59
CA ILE A 136 -2.21 -1.90 -33.76
C ILE A 136 -1.82 -2.20 -35.21
N GLN A 137 -2.32 -3.28 -35.81
CA GLN A 137 -2.03 -3.62 -37.21
C GLN A 137 -2.58 -2.55 -38.19
N GLN A 138 -3.76 -1.98 -37.95
CA GLN A 138 -4.27 -0.88 -38.79
C GLN A 138 -3.38 0.38 -38.77
N LYS A 139 -2.66 0.65 -37.66
CA LYS A 139 -1.73 1.78 -37.58
C LYS A 139 -0.37 1.53 -38.24
N PHE A 140 0.07 0.28 -38.38
CA PHE A 140 1.38 -0.05 -38.98
C PHE A 140 1.35 -0.23 -40.50
N PHE A 141 0.18 -0.45 -41.12
CA PHE A 141 0.03 -0.63 -42.59
C PHE A 141 -0.55 0.59 -43.33
N GLN A 142 -0.72 1.73 -42.65
CA GLN A 142 -1.16 3.01 -43.25
C GLN A 142 -0.06 4.09 -43.22
N GLY A 143 1.20 3.70 -42.99
CA GLY A 143 2.38 4.57 -43.02
C GLY A 143 3.37 4.13 -44.08
#